data_AF-A0A0S8IP25-F1
#
_entry.id   AF-A0A0S8IP25-F1
#
_cell.length_a   1.000
_cell.length_b   1.000
_cell.length_c   1.000
_cell.angle_alpha   90.00
_cell.angle_beta   90.00
_cell.angle_gamma   90.00
#
_symmetry.space_group_name_H-M   'P 1'
#
loop_
_entity.id
_entity.type
_entity.pdbx_description
1 polymer ?
#
loop_
_entity_poly.entity_id
_entity_poly.type
_entity_poly.pdbx_seq_one_letter_code
_entity_poly.pdbx_strand_id
1 'polypeptide(L)'
;IISSWFDAVHPKYKTPIRTILVFSGIGVIETILSFLTPSAMDTLANMYAFGATLGYTMVFIALIKLRFSEPWTPRPYKMPLNIKLKYKGRKVLFPVLGVIGTLGVATILFMVVLTHSIGRIAGPAWILLCFGYYAWYRKSQGLPIFKSIDHNWEKQQMDVLSSAEEFDLLEQYKLALAERDKKRVELK
;
A
#
# COMPACT_ATOMS: atom_id res chain seq x y z
N ILE A 1 -1.78 -13.64 -5.07
CA ILE A 1 -0.47 -13.25 -5.66
C ILE A 1 0.64 -14.17 -5.15
N ILE A 2 0.67 -14.50 -3.86
CA ILE A 2 1.59 -15.51 -3.32
C ILE A 2 0.89 -16.88 -3.32
N SER A 3 1.66 -17.94 -3.57
CA SER A 3 1.17 -19.33 -3.56
C SER A 3 0.66 -19.71 -2.17
N SER A 4 -0.41 -20.50 -2.10
CA SER A 4 -0.96 -21.06 -0.85
C SER A 4 0.05 -21.91 -0.06
N TRP A 5 1.17 -22.27 -0.70
CA TRP A 5 2.31 -22.89 -0.02
C TRP A 5 2.87 -22.05 1.13
N PHE A 6 2.83 -20.71 1.03
CA PHE A 6 3.31 -19.79 2.08
C PHE A 6 2.35 -19.69 3.27
N ASP A 7 1.10 -20.14 3.13
CA ASP A 7 0.09 -20.07 4.18
C ASP A 7 0.27 -21.16 5.25
N ALA A 8 1.28 -22.03 5.10
CA ALA A 8 1.52 -23.11 6.05
C ALA A 8 2.03 -22.57 7.39
N VAL A 9 1.24 -22.86 8.42
CA VAL A 9 1.52 -22.48 9.81
C VAL A 9 1.97 -23.70 10.60
N HIS A 10 3.00 -23.56 11.43
CA HIS A 10 3.51 -24.63 12.27
C HIS A 10 2.44 -25.09 13.27
N PRO A 11 2.14 -26.40 13.38
CA PRO A 11 0.99 -26.90 14.15
C PRO A 11 1.05 -26.55 15.65
N LYS A 12 2.24 -26.62 16.25
CA LYS A 12 2.48 -26.30 17.68
C LYS A 12 2.68 -24.80 17.96
N TYR A 13 3.68 -24.17 17.31
CA TYR A 13 4.06 -22.77 17.57
C TYR A 13 3.21 -21.73 16.87
N LYS A 14 2.34 -22.14 15.94
CA LYS A 14 1.49 -21.27 15.12
C LYS A 14 2.27 -20.18 14.36
N THR A 15 3.53 -20.46 13.98
CA THR A 15 4.39 -19.57 13.21
C THR A 15 4.40 -19.92 11.71
N PRO A 16 4.47 -18.94 10.80
CA PRO A 16 4.53 -19.17 9.36
C PRO A 16 5.96 -19.60 8.93
N ILE A 17 6.32 -20.85 9.24
CA ILE A 17 7.70 -21.36 9.13
C ILE A 17 8.31 -21.20 7.73
N ARG A 18 7.51 -21.45 6.68
CA ARG A 18 7.98 -21.39 5.29
C ARG A 18 8.31 -19.97 4.88
N THR A 19 7.44 -19.03 5.23
CA THR A 19 7.64 -17.60 5.02
C THR A 19 8.90 -17.12 5.73
N ILE A 20 9.10 -17.50 6.99
CA ILE A 20 10.29 -17.14 7.77
C ILE A 20 11.55 -17.68 7.08
N LEU A 21 11.60 -18.98 6.75
CA LEU A 21 12.79 -19.58 6.13
C LEU A 21 13.16 -18.93 4.79
N VAL A 22 12.17 -18.63 3.93
CA VAL A 22 12.42 -17.99 2.64
C VAL A 22 12.96 -16.57 2.82
N PHE A 23 12.32 -15.74 3.64
CA PHE A 23 12.76 -14.35 3.84
C PHE A 23 14.08 -14.26 4.61
N SER A 24 14.31 -15.15 5.59
CA SER A 24 15.61 -15.27 6.24
C SER A 24 16.71 -15.71 5.26
N GLY A 25 16.40 -16.64 4.34
CA GLY A 25 17.32 -17.04 3.28
C GLY A 25 17.68 -15.89 2.35
N ILE A 26 16.70 -15.08 1.94
CA ILE A 26 16.93 -13.85 1.17
C ILE A 26 17.85 -12.91 1.95
N GLY A 27 17.59 -12.67 3.24
CA GLY A 27 18.43 -11.82 4.09
C GLY A 27 19.87 -12.32 4.23
N VAL A 28 20.09 -13.64 4.29
CA VAL A 28 21.44 -14.24 4.28
C VAL A 28 22.14 -13.95 2.95
N ILE A 29 21.45 -14.13 1.83
CA ILE A 29 21.99 -13.82 0.50
C ILE A 29 22.35 -12.34 0.39
N GLU A 30 21.45 -11.44 0.79
CA GLU A 30 21.69 -9.99 0.80
C GLU A 30 22.87 -9.60 1.69
N THR A 31 23.01 -10.25 2.85
CA THR A 31 24.13 -10.05 3.76
C THR A 31 25.45 -10.45 3.10
N ILE A 32 25.51 -11.64 2.48
CA ILE A 32 26.69 -12.12 1.75
C ILE A 32 27.05 -11.16 0.61
N LEU A 33 26.06 -10.72 -0.18
CA LEU A 33 26.27 -9.75 -1.26
C LEU A 33 26.77 -8.40 -0.74
N SER A 34 26.27 -7.97 0.43
CA SER A 34 26.67 -6.70 1.04
C SER A 34 28.13 -6.73 1.52
N PHE A 35 28.64 -7.88 1.96
CA PHE A 35 30.06 -8.04 2.30
C PHE A 35 31.02 -7.92 1.09
N LEU A 36 30.51 -7.99 -0.14
CA LEU A 36 31.31 -7.72 -1.35
C LEU A 36 31.52 -6.21 -1.61
N THR A 37 30.89 -5.36 -0.80
CA THR A 37 30.94 -3.90 -0.92
C THR A 37 31.83 -3.32 0.19
N PRO A 38 32.44 -2.11 0.05
CA PRO A 38 33.34 -1.56 1.06
C PRO A 38 32.75 -1.43 2.47
N SER A 39 31.43 -1.25 2.57
CA SER A 39 30.70 -1.24 3.85
C SER A 39 29.37 -1.97 3.69
N ALA A 40 29.28 -3.16 4.31
CA ALA A 40 28.07 -3.98 4.26
C ALA A 40 26.89 -3.29 4.96
N MET A 41 27.16 -2.63 6.10
CA MET A 41 26.13 -1.94 6.88
C MET A 41 25.55 -0.76 6.11
N ASP A 42 26.39 0.06 5.48
CA ASP A 42 25.90 1.19 4.67
C ASP A 42 25.09 0.70 3.47
N THR A 43 25.52 -0.41 2.84
CA THR A 43 24.83 -1.00 1.70
C THR A 43 23.41 -1.43 2.07
N LEU A 44 23.28 -2.23 3.14
CA LEU A 44 21.98 -2.69 3.64
C LEU A 44 21.10 -1.53 4.11
N ALA A 45 21.67 -0.57 4.83
CA ALA A 45 20.94 0.61 5.31
C ALA A 45 20.39 1.45 4.15
N ASN A 46 21.19 1.64 3.09
CA ASN A 46 20.76 2.39 1.91
C ASN A 46 19.68 1.68 1.10
N MET A 47 19.80 0.35 0.95
CA MET A 47 18.75 -0.46 0.30
C MET A 47 17.44 -0.42 1.09
N TYR A 48 17.51 -0.55 2.41
CA TYR A 48 16.36 -0.40 3.29
C TYR A 48 15.74 1.00 3.20
N ALA A 49 16.55 2.05 3.25
CA ALA A 49 16.09 3.43 3.16
C ALA A 49 15.34 3.69 1.85
N PHE A 50 15.84 3.17 0.72
CA PHE A 50 15.13 3.25 -0.57
C PHE A 50 13.78 2.54 -0.52
N GLY A 51 13.74 1.27 -0.08
CA GLY A 51 12.51 0.48 -0.03
C GLY A 51 11.46 1.08 0.91
N ALA A 52 11.87 1.47 2.12
CA ALA A 52 11.01 2.07 3.12
C ALA A 52 10.43 3.41 2.62
N THR A 53 11.26 4.30 2.10
CA THR A 53 10.81 5.62 1.62
C THR A 53 9.87 5.49 0.43
N LEU A 54 10.16 4.62 -0.54
CA LEU A 54 9.24 4.32 -1.65
C LEU A 54 7.88 3.82 -1.14
N GLY A 55 7.88 2.86 -0.21
CA GLY A 55 6.67 2.32 0.41
C GLY A 55 5.85 3.40 1.11
N TYR A 56 6.49 4.22 1.93
CA TYR A 56 5.83 5.33 2.62
C TYR A 56 5.29 6.39 1.65
N THR A 57 6.02 6.73 0.58
CA THR A 57 5.51 7.61 -0.48
C THR A 57 4.22 7.06 -1.07
N MET A 58 4.18 5.76 -1.40
CA MET A 58 2.98 5.12 -1.94
C MET A 58 1.81 5.13 -0.93
N VAL A 59 2.07 4.89 0.35
CA VAL A 59 1.05 4.94 1.42
C VAL A 59 0.46 6.34 1.56
N PHE A 60 1.28 7.40 1.57
CA PHE A 60 0.78 8.76 1.64
C PHE A 60 -0.03 9.16 0.40
N ILE A 61 0.42 8.76 -0.79
CA ILE A 61 -0.35 8.96 -2.03
C ILE A 61 -1.70 8.23 -1.95
N ALA A 62 -1.72 6.99 -1.46
CA ALA A 62 -2.94 6.21 -1.29
C ALA A 62 -3.90 6.89 -0.28
N LEU A 63 -3.38 7.39 0.83
CA LEU A 63 -4.16 8.14 1.83
C LEU A 63 -4.87 9.34 1.18
N ILE A 64 -4.15 10.13 0.37
CA ILE A 64 -4.73 11.28 -0.33
C ILE A 64 -5.75 10.82 -1.38
N LYS A 65 -5.39 9.84 -2.22
CA LYS A 65 -6.25 9.29 -3.29
C LYS A 65 -7.58 8.73 -2.75
N LEU A 66 -7.56 8.04 -1.62
CA LEU A 66 -8.75 7.46 -1.00
C LEU A 66 -9.74 8.51 -0.48
N ARG A 67 -9.30 9.75 -0.22
CA ARG A 67 -10.21 10.85 0.16
C ARG A 67 -11.15 11.23 -0.99
N PHE A 68 -10.70 11.03 -2.23
CA PHE A 68 -11.46 11.33 -3.44
C PHE A 68 -12.13 10.10 -4.04
N SER A 69 -11.48 8.93 -3.97
CA SER A 69 -11.97 7.69 -4.58
C SER A 69 -13.09 7.04 -3.76
N GLU A 70 -12.91 6.98 -2.43
CA GLU A 70 -13.88 6.34 -1.51
C GLU A 70 -14.25 7.28 -0.37
N PRO A 71 -14.95 8.39 -0.65
CA PRO A 71 -15.24 9.41 0.36
C PRO A 71 -16.19 8.91 1.46
N TRP A 72 -17.06 7.93 1.16
CA TRP A 72 -18.15 7.48 2.03
C TRP A 72 -17.71 6.48 3.11
N THR A 73 -16.56 5.85 2.95
CA THR A 73 -16.05 4.89 3.92
C THR A 73 -15.91 5.57 5.28
N PRO A 74 -16.48 4.99 6.35
CA PRO A 74 -16.37 5.53 7.70
C PRO A 74 -14.90 5.51 8.11
N ARG A 75 -14.45 6.57 8.79
CA ARG A 75 -13.05 6.73 9.17
C ARG A 75 -13.01 7.02 10.67
N PRO A 76 -12.76 6.00 11.51
CA PRO A 76 -12.63 6.16 12.96
C PRO A 76 -11.57 7.20 13.31
N TYR A 77 -10.43 7.13 12.63
CA TYR A 77 -9.35 8.11 12.74
C TYR A 77 -9.26 9.01 11.51
N LYS A 78 -9.09 10.31 11.76
CA LYS A 78 -8.80 11.33 10.74
C LYS A 78 -7.57 12.09 11.19
N MET A 79 -6.54 12.13 10.34
CA MET A 79 -5.32 12.87 10.61
C MET A 79 -5.62 14.35 10.91
N PRO A 80 -4.95 15.00 11.87
CA PRO A 80 -5.16 16.42 12.16
C PRO A 80 -4.79 17.32 10.96
N LEU A 81 -5.19 18.60 11.04
CA LEU A 81 -4.94 19.63 10.02
C LEU A 81 -5.54 19.29 8.63
N ASN A 82 -6.83 18.91 8.61
CA ASN A 82 -7.56 18.75 7.35
C ASN A 82 -8.21 20.07 6.91
N ILE A 83 -8.12 20.37 5.62
CA ILE A 83 -8.87 21.48 4.99
C ILE A 83 -10.18 20.93 4.42
N LYS A 84 -11.29 21.63 4.66
CA LYS A 84 -12.59 21.30 4.06
C LYS A 84 -12.62 21.80 2.62
N LEU A 85 -12.58 20.89 1.64
CA LEU A 85 -12.67 21.21 0.21
C LEU A 85 -14.01 20.73 -0.35
N LYS A 86 -14.60 21.48 -1.30
CA LYS A 86 -15.76 21.02 -2.06
C LYS A 86 -15.29 20.38 -3.37
N TYR A 87 -15.41 19.07 -3.50
CA TYR A 87 -15.03 18.34 -4.72
C TYR A 87 -16.24 17.55 -5.24
N LYS A 88 -16.59 17.73 -6.53
CA LYS A 88 -17.77 17.11 -7.17
C LYS A 88 -19.06 17.26 -6.34
N GLY A 89 -19.29 18.46 -5.81
CA GLY A 89 -20.47 18.78 -4.98
C GLY A 89 -20.39 18.32 -3.51
N ARG A 90 -19.30 17.67 -3.07
CA ARG A 90 -19.17 17.06 -1.73
C ARG A 90 -18.08 17.71 -0.90
N LYS A 91 -18.27 17.73 0.43
CA LYS A 91 -17.25 18.19 1.38
C LYS A 91 -16.25 17.05 1.64
N VAL A 92 -15.03 17.19 1.16
CA VAL A 92 -13.90 16.28 1.38
C VAL A 92 -12.95 16.91 2.40
N LEU A 93 -12.52 16.11 3.38
CA LEU A 93 -11.46 16.51 4.32
C LEU A 93 -10.11 16.20 3.70
N PHE A 94 -9.43 17.24 3.22
CA PHE A 94 -8.16 17.13 2.53
C PHE A 94 -6.98 17.13 3.53
N PRO A 95 -6.15 16.07 3.55
CA PRO A 95 -5.13 15.85 4.56
C PRO A 95 -3.84 16.62 4.26
N VAL A 96 -3.69 17.84 4.78
CA VAL A 96 -2.52 18.69 4.53
C VAL A 96 -1.24 18.07 5.05
N LEU A 97 -1.27 17.50 6.26
CA LEU A 97 -0.13 16.76 6.82
C LEU A 97 0.29 15.58 5.93
N GLY A 98 -0.65 14.98 5.20
CA GLY A 98 -0.35 13.88 4.29
C GLY A 98 0.39 14.35 3.06
N VAL A 99 0.07 15.55 2.57
CA VAL A 99 0.80 16.19 1.47
C VAL A 99 2.21 16.56 1.92
N ILE A 100 2.36 17.18 3.08
CA ILE A 100 3.67 17.54 3.65
C ILE A 100 4.51 16.27 3.87
N GLY A 101 3.92 15.20 4.44
CA GLY A 101 4.57 13.91 4.60
C GLY A 101 4.98 13.28 3.27
N THR A 102 4.12 13.35 2.25
CA THR A 102 4.45 12.89 0.89
C THR A 102 5.68 13.62 0.36
N LEU A 103 5.70 14.95 0.44
CA LEU A 103 6.82 15.78 -0.03
C LEU A 103 8.11 15.48 0.73
N GLY A 104 8.03 15.36 2.06
CA GLY A 104 9.18 15.04 2.90
C GLY A 104 9.79 13.67 2.55
N VAL A 105 8.97 12.62 2.52
CA VAL A 105 9.45 11.27 2.19
C VAL A 105 9.92 11.17 0.74
N ALA A 106 9.22 11.81 -0.21
CA ALA A 106 9.65 11.85 -1.60
C ALA A 106 10.99 12.58 -1.76
N THR A 107 11.24 13.64 -0.98
CA THR A 107 12.54 14.33 -0.96
C THR A 107 13.64 13.43 -0.43
N ILE A 108 13.38 12.66 0.63
CA ILE A 108 14.35 11.67 1.15
C ILE A 108 14.62 10.60 0.09
N LEU A 109 13.58 10.04 -0.54
CA LEU A 109 13.72 9.06 -1.61
C LEU A 109 14.59 9.62 -2.75
N PHE A 110 14.32 10.87 -3.17
CA PHE A 110 15.10 11.56 -4.19
C PHE A 110 16.56 11.74 -3.76
N MET A 111 16.79 12.14 -2.51
CA MET A 111 18.13 12.28 -1.96
C MET A 111 18.87 10.94 -1.96
N VAL A 112 18.24 9.85 -1.50
CA VAL A 112 18.83 8.50 -1.51
C VAL A 112 19.25 8.07 -2.92
N VAL A 113 18.40 8.30 -3.92
CA VAL A 113 18.69 7.98 -5.33
C VAL A 113 19.84 8.84 -5.88
N LEU A 114 19.95 10.10 -5.46
CA LEU A 114 21.02 10.99 -5.90
C LEU A 114 22.35 10.72 -5.20
N THR A 115 22.35 10.50 -3.88
CA THR A 115 23.59 10.45 -3.08
C THR A 115 24.23 9.07 -3.08
N HIS A 116 23.46 7.99 -3.19
CA HIS A 116 23.97 6.63 -3.07
C HIS A 116 23.94 5.89 -4.40
N SER A 117 25.14 5.57 -4.90
CA SER A 117 25.34 4.85 -6.17
C SER A 117 24.63 3.50 -6.21
N ILE A 118 24.66 2.76 -5.09
CA ILE A 118 24.01 1.45 -4.97
C ILE A 118 22.50 1.60 -4.97
N GLY A 119 21.95 2.51 -4.16
CA GLY A 119 20.50 2.75 -4.08
C GLY A 119 19.90 3.16 -5.43
N ARG A 120 20.65 3.94 -6.22
CA ARG A 120 20.25 4.38 -7.58
C ARG A 120 20.06 3.23 -8.56
N ILE A 121 20.82 2.15 -8.43
CA ILE A 121 20.81 1.02 -9.38
C ILE A 121 19.99 -0.14 -8.81
N ALA A 122 20.34 -0.58 -7.60
CA ALA A 122 19.71 -1.72 -6.95
C ALA A 122 18.22 -1.48 -6.70
N GLY A 123 17.83 -0.27 -6.29
CA GLY A 123 16.44 0.08 -6.04
C GLY A 123 15.55 -0.05 -7.28
N PRO A 124 15.80 0.70 -8.37
CA PRO A 124 15.06 0.56 -9.62
C PRO A 124 15.15 -0.83 -10.24
N ALA A 125 16.31 -1.49 -10.19
CA ALA A 125 16.46 -2.87 -10.67
C ALA A 125 15.53 -3.83 -9.93
N TRP A 126 15.42 -3.69 -8.60
CA TRP A 126 14.52 -4.49 -7.79
C TRP A 126 13.04 -4.22 -8.12
N ILE A 127 12.66 -2.95 -8.31
CA ILE A 127 11.29 -2.60 -8.74
C ILE A 127 10.97 -3.24 -10.09
N LEU A 128 11.90 -3.18 -11.05
CA LEU A 128 11.73 -3.79 -12.37
C LEU A 128 11.60 -5.32 -12.27
N LEU A 129 12.39 -5.96 -11.41
CA LEU A 129 12.29 -7.40 -11.13
C LEU A 129 10.92 -7.73 -10.54
N CYS A 130 10.48 -7.02 -9.50
CA CYS A 130 9.16 -7.21 -8.89
C CYS A 130 8.02 -6.98 -9.89
N PHE A 131 8.13 -5.96 -10.74
CA PHE A 131 7.16 -5.70 -11.80
C PHE A 131 7.16 -6.82 -12.85
N GLY A 132 8.33 -7.34 -13.23
CA GLY A 132 8.46 -8.48 -14.14
C GLY A 132 7.78 -9.74 -13.57
N TYR A 133 8.02 -10.05 -12.30
CA TYR A 133 7.32 -11.14 -11.60
C TYR A 133 5.80 -10.92 -11.56
N TYR A 134 5.36 -9.70 -11.24
CA TYR A 134 3.94 -9.34 -11.23
C TYR A 134 3.30 -9.51 -12.62
N ALA A 135 3.95 -9.02 -13.68
CA ALA A 135 3.47 -9.14 -15.05
C ALA A 135 3.40 -10.60 -15.50
N TRP A 136 4.41 -11.40 -15.17
CA TRP A 136 4.43 -12.84 -15.44
C TRP A 136 3.30 -13.57 -14.70
N TYR A 137 3.12 -13.31 -13.40
CA TYR A 137 2.04 -13.89 -12.61
C TYR A 137 0.66 -13.52 -13.16
N ARG A 138 0.45 -12.25 -13.52
CA ARG A 138 -0.82 -11.83 -14.13
C ARG A 138 -1.09 -12.54 -15.44
N LYS A 139 -0.08 -12.64 -16.30
CA LYS A 139 -0.20 -13.27 -17.61
C LYS A 139 -0.48 -14.77 -17.48
N SER A 140 0.16 -15.46 -16.54
CA SER A 140 -0.09 -16.89 -16.30
C SER A 140 -1.50 -17.19 -15.76
N GLN A 141 -2.13 -16.20 -15.11
CA GLN A 141 -3.51 -16.28 -14.62
C GLN A 141 -4.55 -15.67 -15.58
N GLY A 142 -4.16 -15.24 -16.78
CA GLY A 142 -5.07 -14.64 -17.77
C GLY A 142 -5.60 -13.24 -17.40
N LEU A 143 -4.93 -12.53 -16.48
CA LEU A 143 -5.37 -11.24 -15.95
C LEU A 143 -4.69 -10.05 -16.68
N PRO A 144 -5.36 -8.91 -16.86
CA PRO A 144 -4.86 -7.80 -17.70
C PRO A 144 -3.81 -6.91 -17.03
N ILE A 145 -2.51 -7.03 -17.33
CA ILE A 145 -1.35 -6.40 -16.62
C ILE A 145 -1.60 -4.98 -16.04
N PHE A 146 -2.11 -4.05 -16.84
CA PHE A 146 -2.27 -2.64 -16.43
C PHE A 146 -3.67 -2.25 -15.93
N LYS A 147 -4.67 -3.13 -16.02
CA LYS A 147 -6.06 -2.76 -15.69
C LYS A 147 -6.45 -3.24 -14.29
N SER A 148 -7.32 -2.49 -13.61
CA SER A 148 -8.19 -3.01 -12.54
C SER A 148 -8.88 -4.32 -12.96
N ILE A 149 -8.99 -5.35 -12.11
CA ILE A 149 -10.17 -6.24 -12.22
C ILE A 149 -11.37 -5.41 -11.74
N ASP A 150 -12.57 -5.71 -12.23
CA ASP A 150 -13.76 -5.05 -11.70
C ASP A 150 -14.02 -5.54 -10.27
N HIS A 151 -14.15 -4.60 -9.33
CA HIS A 151 -14.36 -4.89 -7.92
C HIS A 151 -15.58 -4.11 -7.44
N ASN A 152 -16.51 -4.80 -6.78
CA ASN A 152 -17.56 -4.14 -6.03
C ASN A 152 -17.02 -3.73 -4.66
N TRP A 153 -16.29 -2.61 -4.63
CA TRP A 153 -15.65 -2.09 -3.41
C TRP A 153 -16.67 -1.83 -2.29
N GLU A 154 -17.90 -1.42 -2.62
CA GLU A 154 -18.95 -1.19 -1.62
C GLU A 154 -19.34 -2.48 -0.92
N LYS A 155 -19.56 -3.56 -1.68
CA LYS A 155 -19.85 -4.88 -1.12
C LYS A 155 -18.68 -5.40 -0.28
N GLN A 156 -17.47 -5.33 -0.82
CA GLN A 156 -16.26 -5.80 -0.11
C GLN A 156 -16.05 -5.04 1.20
N GLN A 157 -16.27 -3.74 1.21
CA GLN A 157 -16.16 -2.94 2.42
C GLN A 157 -17.21 -3.34 3.47
N MET A 158 -18.45 -3.62 3.05
CA MET A 158 -19.48 -4.12 3.96
C MET A 158 -19.14 -5.50 4.53
N ASP A 159 -18.64 -6.41 3.68
CA ASP A 159 -18.23 -7.76 4.09
C ASP A 159 -17.08 -7.70 5.11
N VAL A 160 -16.08 -6.84 4.87
CA VAL A 160 -14.96 -6.61 5.81
C VAL A 160 -15.47 -6.09 7.15
N LEU A 161 -16.29 -5.03 7.16
CA LEU A 161 -16.83 -4.47 8.40
C LEU A 161 -17.71 -5.48 9.16
N SER A 162 -18.49 -6.28 8.45
CA SER A 162 -19.29 -7.35 9.06
C SER A 162 -18.42 -8.45 9.65
N SER A 163 -17.34 -8.85 8.97
CA SER A 163 -16.43 -9.90 9.44
C SER A 163 -15.58 -9.45 10.64
N ALA A 164 -15.36 -8.14 10.78
CA ALA A 164 -14.67 -7.53 11.91
C ALA A 164 -15.59 -7.26 13.10
N GLU A 165 -16.89 -7.59 13.01
CA GLU A 165 -17.91 -7.29 14.02
C GLU A 165 -18.06 -5.77 14.32
N GLU A 166 -17.65 -4.92 13.38
CA GLU A 166 -17.70 -3.46 13.47
C GLU A 166 -19.06 -2.93 12.98
N PHE A 167 -20.14 -3.35 13.65
CA PHE A 167 -21.51 -3.09 13.20
C PHE A 167 -21.88 -1.59 13.17
N ASP A 168 -21.34 -0.78 14.09
CA ASP A 168 -21.58 0.66 14.12
C ASP A 168 -21.04 1.35 12.84
N LEU A 169 -19.83 0.95 12.41
CA LEU A 169 -19.22 1.47 11.19
C LEU A 169 -19.96 0.97 9.94
N LEU A 170 -20.43 -0.29 9.97
CA LEU A 170 -21.24 -0.86 8.89
C LEU A 170 -22.54 -0.08 8.70
N GLU A 171 -23.23 0.26 9.78
CA GLU A 171 -24.47 1.05 9.71
C GLU A 171 -24.20 2.47 9.18
N GLN A 172 -23.18 3.16 9.72
CA GLN A 172 -22.76 4.48 9.23
C GLN A 172 -22.45 4.45 7.73
N TYR A 173 -21.79 3.39 7.26
CA TYR A 173 -21.48 3.23 5.85
C TYR A 173 -22.74 3.05 5.00
N LYS A 174 -23.67 2.17 5.42
CA LYS A 174 -24.95 1.96 4.73
C LYS A 174 -25.77 3.25 4.64
N LEU A 175 -25.86 4.00 5.73
CA LEU A 175 -26.56 5.29 5.76
C LEU A 175 -25.92 6.30 4.81
N ALA A 176 -24.58 6.39 4.79
CA ALA A 176 -23.85 7.28 3.90
C ALA A 176 -24.05 6.93 2.41
N LEU A 177 -24.10 5.64 2.07
CA LEU A 177 -24.41 5.17 0.72
C LEU A 177 -25.87 5.46 0.33
N ALA A 178 -26.82 5.23 1.23
CA ALA A 178 -28.23 5.53 0.99
C ALA A 178 -28.46 7.03 0.75
N GLU A 179 -27.85 7.90 1.54
CA GLU A 179 -27.93 9.36 1.36
C GLU A 179 -27.33 9.79 0.02
N ARG A 180 -26.19 9.20 -0.37
CA ARG A 180 -25.57 9.42 -1.67
C ARG A 180 -26.50 9.03 -2.82
N ASP A 181 -27.11 7.86 -2.74
CA ASP A 181 -27.93 7.32 -3.81
C ASP A 181 -29.24 8.08 -3.94
N LYS A 182 -29.83 8.51 -2.81
CA LYS A 182 -30.97 9.46 -2.82
C LYS A 182 -30.63 10.76 -3.55
N LYS A 183 -29.51 11.41 -3.21
CA LYS A 183 -29.05 12.64 -3.89
C LYS A 183 -28.77 12.43 -5.38
N ARG A 184 -28.36 11.23 -5.80
CA ARG A 184 -28.14 10.90 -7.22
C ARG A 184 -29.45 10.78 -7.99
N VAL A 185 -30.51 10.26 -7.36
CA VAL A 185 -31.83 10.16 -7.96
C VAL A 185 -32.47 11.54 -8.08
N GLU A 186 -32.36 12.39 -7.07
CA GLU A 186 -32.90 13.77 -7.09
C GLU A 186 -32.24 14.69 -8.13
N LEU A 187 -31.01 14.37 -8.58
CA LEU A 187 -30.26 15.14 -9.58
C LEU A 187 -30.44 14.62 -11.03
N LYS A 188 -31.13 13.50 -11.22
CA LYS A 188 -31.48 12.95 -12.54
C LYS A 188 -32.88 13.39 -12.95
#